data_AF-A0A3D2B3C6-F1
#
_entry.id   AF-A0A3D2B3C6-F1
#
_cell.length_a   1.000
_cell.length_b   1.000
_cell.length_c   1.000
_cell.angle_alpha   90.00
_cell.angle_beta   90.00
_cell.angle_gamma   90.00
#
_symmetry.space_group_name_H-M   'P 1'
#
loop_
_entity.id
_entity.type
_entity.pdbx_description
1 polymer ?
#
loop_
_entity_poly.entity_id
_entity_poly.type
_entity_poly.pdbx_seq_one_letter_code
_entity_poly.pdbx_strand_id
1 'polypeptide(L)'
;MHFLNMFFFDIYPYIAGSVFLIGSWLRYDYGQYTWRAASSQMLDRKGMNMASNLFHFGILGIFAGHFLGMLTPHWMYESFLPMDVKQKMAMIAGGACGL
;
A
#
# COMPACT_ATOMS: atom_id res chain seq x y z
N MET A 1 28.47 2.86 -4.01
CA MET A 1 27.02 2.61 -4.00
C MET A 1 26.63 1.15 -3.71
N HIS A 2 27.53 0.17 -3.80
CA HIS A 2 27.21 -1.24 -3.52
C HIS A 2 26.68 -1.48 -2.10
N PHE A 3 27.31 -0.89 -1.08
CA PHE A 3 26.82 -0.96 0.30
C PHE A 3 25.37 -0.46 0.44
N LEU A 4 25.05 0.70 -0.14
CA LEU A 4 23.70 1.25 -0.06
C LEU A 4 22.67 0.36 -0.77
N ASN A 5 23.04 -0.28 -1.88
CA ASN A 5 22.17 -1.24 -2.56
C ASN A 5 21.82 -2.41 -1.63
N MET A 6 22.84 -3.08 -1.08
CA MET A 6 22.62 -4.19 -0.14
C MET A 6 21.82 -3.75 1.08
N PHE A 7 22.13 -2.57 1.61
CA PHE A 7 21.40 -2.03 2.75
C PHE A 7 19.90 -1.84 2.44
N PHE A 8 19.54 -1.15 1.35
CA PHE A 8 18.15 -0.79 1.08
C PHE A 8 17.30 -1.92 0.50
N PHE A 9 17.89 -2.83 -0.28
CA PHE A 9 17.11 -3.82 -1.04
C PHE A 9 17.27 -5.24 -0.52
N ASP A 10 18.36 -5.54 0.21
CA ASP A 10 18.56 -6.88 0.79
C ASP A 10 18.33 -6.90 2.31
N ILE A 11 18.70 -5.84 3.05
CA ILE A 11 18.62 -5.83 4.53
C ILE A 11 17.34 -5.11 5.01
N TYR A 12 17.15 -3.87 4.58
CA TYR A 12 16.09 -2.99 5.08
C TYR A 12 14.67 -3.55 4.93
N PRO A 13 14.29 -4.28 3.86
CA PRO A 13 12.94 -4.83 3.73
C PRO A 13 12.58 -5.78 4.89
N TYR A 14 13.54 -6.57 5.38
CA TYR A 14 13.31 -7.48 6.51
C TYR A 14 13.23 -6.75 7.85
N ILE A 15 14.01 -5.69 8.03
CA ILE A 15 13.90 -4.82 9.21
C ILE A 15 12.51 -4.17 9.23
N ALA A 16 12.12 -3.52 8.13
CA ALA A 16 10.83 -2.87 8.01
C ALA A 16 9.66 -3.85 8.21
N GLY A 17 9.72 -5.04 7.58
CA GLY A 17 8.72 -6.09 7.74
C GLY A 17 8.62 -6.63 9.18
N SER A 18 9.75 -6.87 9.83
CA SER A 18 9.78 -7.37 11.22
C SER A 18 9.19 -6.35 12.19
N VAL A 19 9.58 -5.08 12.06
CA VAL A 19 9.05 -3.99 12.90
C VAL A 19 7.56 -3.78 12.62
N PHE A 20 7.13 -3.83 11.36
CA PHE A 20 5.72 -3.72 10.98
C PHE A 20 4.87 -4.81 11.65
N LEU A 21 5.27 -6.09 11.54
CA LEU A 21 4.49 -7.21 12.09
C LEU A 21 4.50 -7.22 13.62
N ILE A 22 5.69 -7.20 14.24
CA ILE A 22 5.82 -7.29 15.71
C ILE A 22 5.26 -6.03 16.36
N GLY A 23 5.53 -4.84 15.81
CA GLY A 23 4.99 -3.58 16.32
C GLY A 23 3.47 -3.53 16.23
N SER A 24 2.88 -4.04 15.14
CA SER A 24 1.42 -4.14 15.01
C SER A 24 0.83 -5.11 16.03
N TRP A 25 1.45 -6.28 16.21
CA TRP A 25 0.99 -7.26 17.20
C TRP A 25 1.09 -6.72 18.63
N LEU A 26 2.26 -6.21 19.04
CA LEU A 26 2.43 -5.64 20.38
C LEU A 26 1.46 -4.48 20.65
N ARG A 27 1.24 -3.59 19.68
CA ARG A 27 0.28 -2.50 19.85
C ARG A 27 -1.16 -3.02 19.96
N TYR A 28 -1.48 -4.12 19.27
CA TYR A 28 -2.77 -4.77 19.41
C TYR A 28 -2.94 -5.32 20.83
N ASP A 29 -1.99 -6.09 21.35
CA ASP A 29 -2.13 -6.72 22.68
C ASP A 29 -2.09 -5.69 23.83
N TYR A 30 -1.22 -4.68 23.74
CA TYR A 30 -0.94 -3.77 24.86
C TYR A 30 -1.52 -2.36 24.69
N GLY A 31 -2.11 -2.03 23.54
CA GLY A 31 -2.41 -0.65 23.14
C GLY A 31 -3.80 -0.40 22.57
N GLN A 32 -4.80 -1.23 22.91
CA GLN A 32 -6.16 -1.17 22.34
C GLN A 32 -6.79 0.23 22.36
N TYR A 33 -6.64 1.01 23.44
CA TYR A 33 -7.19 2.38 23.52
C TYR A 33 -6.64 3.33 22.43
N THR A 34 -5.41 3.06 21.97
CA THR A 34 -4.76 3.85 20.91
C THR A 34 -5.10 3.36 19.51
N TRP A 35 -5.78 2.22 19.35
CA TRP A 35 -6.08 1.61 18.06
C TRP A 35 -7.38 2.19 17.47
N ARG A 36 -7.28 3.37 16.85
CA ARG A 36 -8.42 4.10 16.29
C ARG A 36 -8.05 4.86 15.02
N ALA A 37 -9.04 5.12 14.17
CA ALA A 37 -8.87 5.92 12.95
C ALA A 37 -8.52 7.40 13.23
N ALA A 38 -8.73 7.88 14.46
CA ALA A 38 -8.42 9.24 14.90
C ALA A 38 -9.03 10.33 14.00
N SER A 39 -10.33 10.20 13.68
CA SER A 39 -11.04 11.16 12.81
C SER A 39 -11.00 12.59 13.37
N SER A 40 -10.55 13.53 12.54
CA SER A 40 -10.56 14.97 12.81
C SER A 40 -11.77 15.68 12.21
N GLN A 41 -12.66 14.95 11.53
CA GLN A 41 -13.78 15.53 10.78
C GLN A 41 -14.74 16.33 11.67
N MET A 42 -14.88 15.97 12.95
CA MET A 42 -15.69 16.76 13.89
C MET A 42 -15.14 18.17 14.11
N LEU A 43 -13.80 18.32 14.07
CA LEU A 43 -13.12 19.60 14.30
C LEU A 43 -13.18 20.50 13.06
N ASP A 44 -13.04 19.92 11.87
CA ASP A 44 -13.25 20.61 10.60
C ASP A 44 -13.84 19.66 9.55
N ARG A 45 -15.04 20.02 9.08
CA ARG A 45 -15.77 19.25 8.05
C ARG A 45 -15.49 19.76 6.64
N LYS A 46 -14.95 20.97 6.48
CA LYS A 46 -14.87 21.65 5.18
C LYS A 46 -13.95 20.86 4.25
N GLY A 47 -14.50 20.42 3.12
CA GLY A 47 -13.76 19.62 2.13
C GLY A 47 -13.47 18.17 2.51
N MET A 48 -13.70 17.76 3.77
CA MET A 48 -13.33 16.43 4.27
C MET A 48 -14.05 15.29 3.54
N ASN A 49 -15.32 15.49 3.15
CA ASN A 49 -16.05 14.48 2.39
C ASN A 49 -15.38 14.19 1.04
N MET A 50 -15.06 15.23 0.27
CA MET A 50 -14.41 15.08 -1.03
C MET A 50 -12.97 14.58 -0.89
N ALA A 51 -12.17 15.22 -0.03
CA ALA A 51 -10.76 14.89 0.16
C ALA A 51 -10.57 13.46 0.69
N SER A 52 -11.31 13.08 1.73
CA SER A 52 -11.21 11.74 2.32
C SER A 52 -11.66 10.66 1.33
N ASN A 53 -12.78 10.88 0.62
CA ASN A 53 -13.27 9.90 -0.35
C ASN A 53 -12.31 9.72 -1.52
N LEU A 54 -11.86 10.81 -2.16
CA LEU A 54 -10.90 10.74 -3.27
C LEU A 54 -9.62 10.02 -2.85
N PHE A 55 -9.06 10.39 -1.69
CA PHE A 55 -7.85 9.74 -1.18
C PHE A 55 -8.05 8.25 -0.91
N HIS A 56 -9.13 7.86 -0.21
CA HIS A 56 -9.35 6.45 0.16
C HIS A 56 -9.70 5.58 -1.05
N PHE A 57 -10.51 6.06 -2.00
CA PHE A 57 -10.78 5.33 -3.23
C PHE A 57 -9.51 5.17 -4.06
N GLY A 58 -8.69 6.22 -4.16
CA GLY A 58 -7.39 6.16 -4.84
C GLY A 58 -6.43 5.16 -4.19
N ILE A 59 -6.17 5.29 -2.89
CA ILE A 59 -5.19 4.45 -2.19
C ILE A 59 -5.61 2.98 -2.13
N LEU A 60 -6.92 2.68 -2.01
CA LEU A 60 -7.41 1.30 -2.06
C LEU A 60 -7.25 0.68 -3.46
N GLY A 61 -7.48 1.47 -4.52
CA GLY A 61 -7.20 1.05 -5.89
C GLY A 61 -5.70 0.77 -6.11
N ILE A 62 -4.83 1.66 -5.64
CA ILE A 62 -3.37 1.51 -5.68
C ILE A 62 -2.94 0.26 -4.91
N PHE A 63 -3.46 0.06 -3.70
CA PHE A 63 -3.16 -1.11 -2.87
C PHE A 63 -3.52 -2.41 -3.59
N ALA A 64 -4.74 -2.51 -4.13
CA ALA A 64 -5.17 -3.67 -4.90
C ALA A 64 -4.29 -3.92 -6.13
N GLY A 65 -3.95 -2.86 -6.87
CA GLY A 65 -3.06 -2.92 -8.02
C GLY A 65 -1.63 -3.38 -7.68
N HIS A 66 -1.05 -2.86 -6.60
CA HIS A 66 0.28 -3.26 -6.13
C HIS A 66 0.29 -4.70 -5.62
N PHE A 67 -0.71 -5.08 -4.83
CA PHE A 67 -0.85 -6.41 -4.27
C PHE A 67 -0.96 -7.46 -5.38
N LEU A 68 -1.92 -7.29 -6.29
CA LEU A 68 -2.11 -8.23 -7.41
C LEU A 68 -1.04 -8.09 -8.50
N GLY A 69 -0.41 -6.92 -8.63
CA GLY A 69 0.66 -6.70 -9.60
C GLY A 69 1.94 -7.45 -9.24
N MET A 70 2.36 -7.36 -7.97
CA MET A 70 3.67 -7.86 -7.54
C MET A 70 3.64 -9.24 -6.89
N LEU A 71 2.55 -9.61 -6.19
CA LEU A 71 2.49 -10.88 -5.46
C LEU A 71 1.82 -12.01 -6.23
N THR A 72 1.10 -11.69 -7.32
CA THR A 72 0.53 -12.71 -8.20
C THR A 72 1.66 -13.39 -8.97
N PRO A 73 1.86 -14.70 -8.87
CA PRO A 73 2.94 -15.40 -9.55
C PRO A 73 2.69 -15.52 -11.06
N HIS A 74 3.75 -15.50 -11.87
CA HIS A 74 3.69 -15.43 -13.34
C HIS A 74 2.77 -16.48 -13.97
N TRP A 75 2.91 -17.73 -13.52
CA TRP A 75 2.17 -18.88 -14.06
C TRP A 75 0.64 -18.75 -13.93
N MET A 76 0.14 -17.95 -12.99
CA MET A 76 -1.30 -17.81 -12.73
C MET A 76 -1.99 -16.93 -13.78
N TYR A 77 -1.25 -16.11 -14.52
CA TYR A 77 -1.83 -15.08 -15.38
C TYR A 77 -1.19 -14.99 -16.75
N GLU A 78 -0.04 -15.63 -16.97
CA GLU A 78 0.74 -15.55 -18.21
C GLU A 78 -0.08 -15.80 -19.48
N SER A 79 -1.05 -16.73 -19.44
CA SER A 79 -1.86 -17.10 -20.61
C SER A 79 -2.91 -16.06 -21.03
N PHE A 80 -3.31 -15.15 -20.14
CA PHE A 80 -4.37 -14.16 -20.41
C PHE A 80 -4.00 -12.71 -20.05
N LEU A 81 -2.89 -12.49 -19.34
CA LEU A 81 -2.40 -11.18 -18.89
C LEU A 81 -0.87 -11.08 -19.07
N PRO A 82 -0.38 -10.97 -20.31
CA PRO A 82 1.05 -10.80 -20.55
C PRO A 82 1.61 -9.55 -19.82
N MET A 83 2.92 -9.56 -19.55
CA MET A 83 3.57 -8.57 -18.69
C MET A 83 3.37 -7.12 -19.18
N ASP A 84 3.42 -6.90 -20.50
CA ASP A 84 3.23 -5.57 -21.08
C ASP A 84 1.81 -5.03 -20.85
N VAL A 85 0.80 -5.90 -20.88
CA VAL A 85 -0.60 -5.56 -20.59
C VAL A 85 -0.74 -5.20 -19.11
N LYS A 86 -0.13 -5.99 -18.21
CA LYS A 86 -0.12 -5.67 -16.77
C LYS A 86 0.56 -4.33 -16.48
N GLN A 87 1.68 -4.04 -17.15
CA GLN A 87 2.38 -2.77 -16.97
C GLN A 87 1.53 -1.59 -17.48
N LYS A 88 0.86 -1.72 -18.63
CA LYS A 88 -0.08 -0.70 -19.14
C LYS A 88 -1.25 -0.48 -18.18
N MET A 89 -1.82 -1.56 -17.64
CA MET A 89 -2.87 -1.47 -16.61
C MET A 89 -2.37 -0.72 -15.37
N ALA A 90 -1.16 -1.03 -14.88
CA ALA A 90 -0.56 -0.35 -13.74
C ALA A 90 -0.35 1.16 -14.02
N MET A 91 0.12 1.53 -15.20
CA MET A 91 0.32 2.94 -15.57
C MET A 91 -1.00 3.71 -15.67
N ILE A 92 -2.01 3.13 -16.33
CA ILE A 92 -3.29 3.83 -16.58
C ILE A 92 -4.17 3.81 -15.34
N ALA A 93 -4.49 2.61 -14.82
CA ALA A 93 -5.39 2.46 -13.68
C ALA A 93 -4.72 2.93 -12.38
N GLY A 94 -3.44 2.56 -12.17
CA GLY A 94 -2.67 3.04 -11.03
C GLY A 94 -2.44 4.55 -11.09
N GLY A 95 -2.17 5.11 -12.27
CA GLY A 95 -2.08 6.56 -12.48
C GLY A 95 -3.39 7.28 -12.19
N ALA A 96 -4.52 6.76 -12.68
CA ALA A 96 -5.84 7.33 -12.41
C ALA A 96 -6.21 7.28 -10.91
N CYS A 97 -5.86 6.20 -10.21
CA CYS A 97 -6.04 6.11 -8.75
C CYS A 97 -5.06 6.97 -7.95
N GLY A 98 -3.99 7.47 -8.57
CA GLY A 98 -3.00 8.34 -7.94
C GLY A 98 -3.26 9.84 -8.12
N LEU A 99 -4.27 10.22 -8.90
CA LEU A 99 -4.75 11.59 -9.10
C LEU A 99 -5.91 11.92 -8.16
#